data_AF-A0A0R0GFP1-F1
#
_entry.id   AF-A0A0R0GFP1-F1
#
_cell.length_a   1.000
_cell.length_b   1.000
_cell.length_c   1.000
_cell.angle_alpha   90.00
_cell.angle_beta   90.00
_cell.angle_gamma   90.00
#
_symmetry.space_group_name_H-M   'P 1'
#
loop_
_entity.id
_entity.type
_entity.pdbx_description
1 polymer ?
#
loop_
_entity_poly.entity_id
_entity_poly.type
_entity_poly.pdbx_seq_one_letter_code
_entity_poly.pdbx_strand_id
1 'polypeptide(L)'
;MFMNRRNHEDLHLFTIILNQEIRRLSTQVIRVKWSLHAREEIVFELLQQLRGNAAIVLLEGVMKSTRQMIEEQEAVRGKKQTHQTDSSHHVTNEAKTSMHLIANLAFNKGKIILRSCSAPSLLFTDTGVDFQEPSEPHKSSTSIVKLSFLGVFLYVATGVTVYMTSGSFRGSTTFRPVDAVYFTMVTLCNIGYVDIVPDSTFTKIFTCAFILVGFGFLGFLLNGLVAYICDIQEAFLLSMVDENRYKKILRTYMVDEEKGRMRIRTKFCLALAVVIDCIAIGTVTVHLVEDLNWDDSIYLSITSVTTVGYGDFSLRTVTGRCFAIIWLLVSTPAVARASIYLTEYSIQKRNCKMAQWVLQKKITLSDLAAADLDNDGSISKSDFVIYKL
;
A
#
# COMPACT_ATOMS: atom_id res chain seq x y z
N MET A 1 38.40 -21.48 -19.24
CA MET A 1 37.11 -21.70 -19.94
C MET A 1 35.88 -21.23 -19.15
N PHE A 2 35.85 -21.33 -17.81
CA PHE A 2 34.73 -20.85 -16.98
C PHE A 2 34.47 -19.33 -17.02
N MET A 3 35.50 -18.50 -17.22
CA MET A 3 35.38 -17.04 -17.15
C MET A 3 34.68 -16.43 -18.37
N ASN A 4 34.69 -17.10 -19.52
CA ASN A 4 34.06 -16.59 -20.75
C ASN A 4 32.54 -16.87 -20.80
N ARG A 5 32.06 -17.88 -20.06
CA ARG A 5 30.63 -18.22 -20.02
C ARG A 5 29.84 -17.22 -19.16
N ARG A 6 30.39 -16.82 -18.01
CA ARG A 6 29.76 -15.85 -17.09
C ARG A 6 29.56 -14.49 -17.76
N ASN A 7 30.57 -14.00 -18.49
CA ASN A 7 30.48 -12.73 -19.23
C ASN A 7 29.39 -12.74 -20.31
N HIS A 8 29.10 -13.90 -20.91
CA HIS A 8 28.05 -13.99 -21.93
C HIS A 8 26.65 -14.03 -21.32
N GLU A 9 26.48 -14.70 -20.18
CA GLU A 9 25.22 -14.73 -19.42
C GLU A 9 24.88 -13.34 -18.86
N ASP A 10 25.86 -12.62 -18.30
CA ASP A 10 25.67 -11.26 -17.77
C ASP A 10 25.30 -10.26 -18.87
N LEU A 11 25.93 -10.36 -20.06
CA LEU A 11 25.62 -9.50 -21.19
C LEU A 11 24.22 -9.78 -21.77
N HIS A 12 23.81 -11.06 -21.78
CA HIS A 12 22.48 -11.45 -22.24
C HIS A 12 21.38 -10.94 -21.28
N LEU A 13 21.60 -11.06 -19.97
CA LEU A 13 20.68 -10.53 -18.96
C LEU A 13 20.54 -9.00 -19.06
N PHE A 14 21.66 -8.30 -19.24
CA PHE A 14 21.68 -6.85 -19.42
C PHE A 14 20.89 -6.42 -20.67
N THR A 15 21.05 -7.17 -21.76
CA THR A 15 20.33 -6.93 -23.03
C THR A 15 18.82 -7.13 -22.87
N ILE A 16 18.39 -8.15 -22.10
CA ILE A 16 16.96 -8.40 -21.83
C ILE A 16 16.37 -7.24 -21.01
N ILE A 17 17.03 -6.83 -19.93
CA ILE A 17 16.55 -5.74 -19.06
C ILE A 17 16.41 -4.44 -19.85
N LEU A 18 17.43 -4.09 -20.65
CA LEU A 18 17.42 -2.89 -21.49
C LEU A 18 16.31 -2.94 -22.55
N ASN A 19 16.13 -4.07 -23.24
CA ASN A 19 15.06 -4.19 -24.23
C ASN A 19 13.66 -4.08 -23.61
N GLN A 20 13.48 -4.60 -22.39
CA GLN A 20 12.22 -4.53 -21.67
C GLN A 20 11.91 -3.10 -21.19
N GLU A 21 12.92 -2.36 -20.73
CA GLU A 21 12.80 -0.94 -20.38
C GLU A 21 12.57 -0.05 -21.60
N ILE A 22 13.26 -0.31 -22.71
CA ILE A 22 13.06 0.41 -23.98
C ILE A 22 11.63 0.19 -24.51
N ARG A 23 11.07 -1.02 -24.43
CA ARG A 23 9.65 -1.27 -24.76
C ARG A 23 8.68 -0.62 -23.79
N ARG A 24 9.00 -0.58 -22.49
CA ARG A 24 8.19 0.17 -21.50
C ARG A 24 8.18 1.67 -21.80
N LEU A 25 9.28 2.21 -22.32
CA LEU A 25 9.39 3.62 -22.69
C LEU A 25 8.72 3.93 -24.03
N SER A 26 8.69 2.98 -24.97
CA SER A 26 8.11 3.18 -26.31
C SER A 26 6.59 3.42 -26.30
N THR A 27 5.86 2.94 -25.29
CA THR A 27 4.39 3.12 -25.19
C THR A 27 3.96 4.52 -24.74
N GLN A 28 4.88 5.36 -24.27
CA GLN A 28 4.58 6.73 -23.81
C GLN A 28 4.99 7.74 -24.87
N VAL A 29 4.19 7.87 -25.93
CA VAL A 29 4.50 8.57 -27.21
C VAL A 29 5.04 10.01 -27.07
N ILE A 30 4.73 10.75 -25.98
CA ILE A 30 5.28 12.10 -25.75
C ILE A 30 6.64 12.08 -25.02
N ARG A 31 6.97 10.96 -24.36
CA ARG A 31 8.24 10.70 -23.68
C ARG A 31 9.32 10.16 -24.62
N VAL A 32 8.92 9.65 -25.79
CA VAL A 32 9.81 8.98 -26.77
C VAL A 32 10.92 9.88 -27.28
N LYS A 33 10.66 11.16 -27.57
CA LYS A 33 11.69 12.06 -28.11
C LYS A 33 12.87 12.24 -27.15
N TRP A 34 12.58 12.45 -25.87
CA TRP A 34 13.60 12.56 -24.82
C TRP A 34 14.31 11.23 -24.58
N SER A 35 13.58 10.11 -24.63
CA SER A 35 14.20 8.79 -24.48
C SER A 35 15.11 8.42 -25.65
N LEU A 36 14.79 8.86 -26.87
CA LEU A 36 15.60 8.59 -28.05
C LEU A 36 16.88 9.40 -28.06
N HIS A 37 16.80 10.69 -27.73
CA HIS A 37 17.99 11.52 -27.51
C HIS A 37 18.84 10.95 -26.37
N ALA A 38 18.21 10.56 -25.25
CA ALA A 38 18.94 9.92 -24.15
C ALA A 38 19.59 8.59 -24.59
N ARG A 39 18.93 7.82 -25.46
CA ARG A 39 19.49 6.56 -25.99
C ARG A 39 20.65 6.81 -26.95
N GLU A 40 20.57 7.83 -27.80
CA GLU A 40 21.68 8.22 -28.67
C GLU A 40 22.89 8.68 -27.84
N GLU A 41 22.66 9.49 -26.81
CA GLU A 41 23.70 9.97 -25.90
C GLU A 41 24.35 8.81 -25.12
N ILE A 42 23.56 7.92 -24.52
CA ILE A 42 24.08 6.78 -23.76
C ILE A 42 24.90 5.84 -24.66
N VAL A 43 24.45 5.61 -25.88
CA VAL A 43 25.16 4.77 -26.86
C VAL A 43 26.46 5.44 -27.32
N PHE A 44 26.46 6.76 -27.51
CA PHE A 44 27.66 7.53 -27.83
C PHE A 44 28.71 7.45 -26.70
N GLU A 45 28.29 7.63 -25.45
CA GLU A 45 29.18 7.52 -24.28
C GLU A 45 29.73 6.10 -24.09
N LEU A 46 28.89 5.08 -24.26
CA LEU A 46 29.34 3.69 -24.19
C LEU A 46 30.35 3.35 -25.31
N LEU A 47 30.23 3.96 -26.50
CA LEU A 47 31.20 3.78 -27.60
C LEU A 47 32.57 4.34 -27.21
N GLN A 48 32.58 5.44 -26.46
CA GLN A 48 33.81 6.07 -25.99
C GLN A 48 34.49 5.26 -24.86
N GLN A 49 33.72 4.56 -24.02
CA GLN A 49 34.27 3.74 -22.93
C GLN A 49 34.72 2.33 -23.36
N LEU A 50 34.09 1.73 -24.38
CA LEU A 50 34.35 0.33 -24.75
C LEU A 50 35.58 0.20 -25.65
N ARG A 51 36.69 -0.30 -25.09
CA ARG A 51 37.93 -0.63 -25.85
C ARG A 51 37.84 -1.88 -26.75
N GLY A 52 36.77 -2.67 -26.65
CA GLY A 52 36.66 -3.97 -27.34
C GLY A 52 36.01 -3.87 -28.72
N ASN A 53 36.70 -4.31 -29.78
CA ASN A 53 36.21 -4.26 -31.18
C ASN A 53 34.80 -4.82 -31.37
N ALA A 54 34.45 -5.94 -30.72
CA ALA A 54 33.13 -6.56 -30.84
C ALA A 54 32.02 -5.71 -30.20
N ALA A 55 32.32 -5.06 -29.07
CA ALA A 55 31.37 -4.20 -28.37
C ALA A 55 31.15 -2.89 -29.14
N ILE A 56 32.23 -2.33 -29.73
CA ILE A 56 32.16 -1.15 -30.61
C ILE A 56 31.25 -1.42 -31.81
N VAL A 57 31.42 -2.55 -32.51
CA VAL A 57 30.61 -2.87 -33.71
C VAL A 57 29.11 -3.02 -33.39
N LEU A 58 28.77 -3.70 -32.28
CA LEU A 58 27.37 -3.83 -31.86
C LEU A 58 26.76 -2.47 -31.54
N LEU A 59 27.53 -1.61 -30.88
CA LEU A 59 27.07 -0.33 -30.40
C LEU A 59 26.97 0.71 -31.54
N GLU A 60 27.86 0.66 -32.54
CA GLU A 60 27.70 1.38 -33.81
C GLU A 60 26.42 0.97 -34.55
N GLY A 61 26.08 -0.32 -34.52
CA GLY A 61 24.81 -0.83 -35.06
C GLY A 61 23.59 -0.22 -34.35
N VAL A 62 23.61 -0.16 -33.02
CA VAL A 62 22.55 0.48 -32.22
C VAL A 62 22.49 1.99 -32.47
N MET A 63 23.63 2.66 -32.62
CA MET A 63 23.70 4.08 -32.94
C MET A 63 23.06 4.39 -34.30
N LYS A 64 23.40 3.62 -35.34
CA LYS A 64 22.78 3.75 -36.68
C LYS A 64 21.28 3.55 -36.64
N SER A 65 20.82 2.50 -35.94
CA SER A 65 19.38 2.23 -35.80
C SER A 65 18.65 3.35 -35.04
N THR A 66 19.28 3.91 -34.01
CA THR A 66 18.73 5.05 -33.24
C THR A 66 18.63 6.31 -34.10
N ARG A 67 19.67 6.63 -34.88
CA ARG A 67 19.68 7.76 -35.82
C ARG A 67 18.59 7.63 -36.89
N GLN A 68 18.46 6.45 -37.50
CA GLN A 68 17.40 6.19 -38.48
C GLN A 68 16.00 6.38 -37.89
N MET A 69 15.78 5.93 -36.65
CA MET A 69 14.49 6.09 -35.98
C MET A 69 14.18 7.57 -35.68
N ILE A 70 15.19 8.40 -35.40
CA ILE A 70 15.03 9.85 -35.23
C ILE A 70 14.68 10.51 -36.57
N GLU A 71 15.39 10.17 -37.64
CA GLU A 71 15.13 10.68 -38.99
C GLU A 71 13.71 10.33 -39.48
N GLU A 72 13.23 9.11 -39.22
CA GLU A 72 11.86 8.72 -39.53
C GLU A 72 10.83 9.58 -38.77
N GLN A 73 11.09 9.89 -37.50
CA GLN A 73 10.23 10.78 -36.71
C GLN A 73 10.24 12.21 -37.24
N GLU A 74 11.40 12.71 -37.67
CA GLU A 74 11.54 14.02 -38.30
C GLU A 74 10.84 14.09 -39.66
N ALA A 75 10.93 13.03 -40.47
CA ALA A 75 10.20 12.91 -41.73
C ALA A 75 8.68 12.89 -41.53
N VAL A 76 8.19 12.16 -40.53
CA VAL A 76 6.75 12.14 -40.16
C VAL A 76 6.29 13.52 -39.67
N ARG A 77 7.12 14.23 -38.90
CA ARG A 77 6.82 15.60 -38.46
C ARG A 77 6.83 16.59 -39.64
N GLY A 78 7.82 16.48 -40.53
CA GLY A 78 7.90 17.26 -41.76
C GLY A 78 6.63 17.11 -42.60
N LYS A 79 6.16 15.86 -42.79
CA LYS A 79 4.89 15.58 -43.48
C LYS A 79 3.67 16.17 -42.77
N LYS A 80 3.61 16.12 -41.43
CA LYS A 80 2.53 16.78 -40.68
C LYS A 80 2.57 18.30 -40.84
N GLN A 81 3.76 18.89 -40.90
CA GLN A 81 3.92 20.33 -41.01
C GLN A 81 3.65 20.82 -42.45
N THR A 82 4.04 20.06 -43.48
CA THR A 82 3.62 20.33 -44.87
C THR A 82 2.12 20.14 -45.03
N HIS A 83 1.50 19.10 -44.44
CA HIS A 83 0.04 19.00 -44.40
C HIS A 83 -0.62 20.16 -43.64
N GLN A 84 0.00 20.70 -42.59
CA GLN A 84 -0.48 21.89 -41.87
C GLN A 84 -0.34 23.18 -42.70
N THR A 85 0.72 23.32 -43.50
CA THR A 85 0.95 24.48 -44.37
C THR A 85 0.11 24.42 -45.65
N ASP A 86 0.00 23.25 -46.28
CA ASP A 86 -0.88 23.03 -47.44
C ASP A 86 -2.36 23.14 -47.04
N SER A 87 -2.72 22.64 -45.85
CA SER A 87 -4.05 22.93 -45.29
C SER A 87 -4.19 24.40 -44.92
N SER A 88 -3.15 25.14 -44.50
CA SER A 88 -3.30 26.59 -44.27
C SER A 88 -3.57 27.38 -45.57
N HIS A 89 -2.99 26.96 -46.70
CA HIS A 89 -3.26 27.57 -48.01
C HIS A 89 -4.61 27.14 -48.60
N HIS A 90 -5.06 25.89 -48.37
CA HIS A 90 -6.39 25.44 -48.80
C HIS A 90 -7.51 25.97 -47.87
N VAL A 91 -7.22 26.13 -46.57
CA VAL A 91 -8.11 26.68 -45.54
C VAL A 91 -8.31 28.18 -45.73
N THR A 92 -7.39 28.96 -46.31
CA THR A 92 -7.70 30.36 -46.64
C THR A 92 -8.83 30.52 -47.66
N ASN A 93 -9.04 29.54 -48.55
CA ASN A 93 -10.13 29.54 -49.52
C ASN A 93 -11.39 28.83 -48.98
N GLU A 94 -11.23 27.70 -48.27
CA GLU A 94 -12.37 27.00 -47.69
C GLU A 94 -12.93 27.66 -46.42
N ALA A 95 -12.12 28.37 -45.63
CA ALA A 95 -12.59 29.09 -44.44
C ALA A 95 -13.56 30.22 -44.81
N LYS A 96 -13.47 30.83 -45.99
CA LYS A 96 -14.48 31.82 -46.42
C LYS A 96 -15.85 31.18 -46.66
N THR A 97 -15.87 29.96 -47.20
CA THR A 97 -17.10 29.24 -47.52
C THR A 97 -17.68 28.51 -46.31
N SER A 98 -16.82 27.92 -45.47
CA SER A 98 -17.22 27.20 -44.26
C SER A 98 -17.46 28.11 -43.06
N MET A 99 -16.85 29.31 -42.96
CA MET A 99 -17.26 30.30 -41.95
C MET A 99 -18.72 30.74 -42.16
N HIS A 100 -19.20 30.81 -43.41
CA HIS A 100 -20.59 31.17 -43.69
C HIS A 100 -21.59 30.06 -43.34
N LEU A 101 -21.13 28.80 -43.27
CA LEU A 101 -21.96 27.62 -42.97
C LEU A 101 -21.87 27.23 -41.48
N ILE A 102 -20.69 27.38 -40.86
CA ILE A 102 -20.44 27.15 -39.44
C ILE A 102 -21.04 28.27 -38.58
N ALA A 103 -21.05 29.53 -39.05
CA ALA A 103 -21.73 30.63 -38.36
C ALA A 103 -23.24 30.40 -38.21
N ASN A 104 -23.86 29.67 -39.16
CA ASN A 104 -25.30 29.35 -39.12
C ASN A 104 -25.64 28.11 -38.29
N LEU A 105 -24.68 27.24 -37.96
CA LEU A 105 -24.96 25.99 -37.23
C LEU A 105 -24.38 25.93 -35.82
N ALA A 106 -23.46 26.81 -35.43
CA ALA A 106 -22.76 26.72 -34.14
C ALA A 106 -23.29 27.67 -33.05
N PHE A 107 -24.49 28.24 -33.21
CA PHE A 107 -25.18 28.96 -32.14
C PHE A 107 -25.83 27.97 -31.16
N ASN A 108 -25.06 27.06 -30.56
CA ASN A 108 -25.48 26.38 -29.34
C ASN A 108 -24.31 25.92 -28.46
N LYS A 109 -24.50 26.10 -27.15
CA LYS A 109 -23.50 26.18 -26.08
C LYS A 109 -22.75 24.86 -25.80
N GLY A 110 -21.48 25.00 -25.38
CA GLY A 110 -20.87 24.15 -24.34
C GLY A 110 -19.63 23.34 -24.76
N LYS A 111 -18.45 23.79 -24.28
CA LYS A 111 -17.20 23.01 -24.23
C LYS A 111 -17.42 21.65 -23.56
N ILE A 112 -17.39 20.55 -24.32
CA ILE A 112 -17.24 19.20 -23.76
C ILE A 112 -15.77 18.79 -23.93
N ILE A 113 -15.01 18.83 -22.82
CA ILE A 113 -13.66 18.30 -22.75
C ILE A 113 -13.77 16.77 -22.73
N LEU A 114 -13.52 16.15 -23.88
CA LEU A 114 -13.46 14.69 -24.03
C LEU A 114 -12.19 14.17 -23.35
N ARG A 115 -12.33 13.48 -22.21
CA ARG A 115 -11.25 12.68 -21.61
C ARG A 115 -11.12 11.37 -22.38
N SER A 116 -9.93 11.11 -22.89
CA SER A 116 -9.58 9.94 -23.69
C SER A 116 -9.51 8.67 -22.83
N CYS A 117 -10.30 7.67 -23.24
CA CYS A 117 -10.31 6.31 -22.71
C CYS A 117 -9.05 5.55 -23.13
N SER A 118 -8.29 5.02 -22.17
CA SER A 118 -7.23 4.05 -22.40
C SER A 118 -7.81 2.68 -22.78
N ALA A 119 -7.53 2.24 -24.01
CA ALA A 119 -7.94 0.98 -24.61
C ALA A 119 -7.09 -0.22 -24.09
N PRO A 120 -7.59 -1.47 -24.20
CA PRO A 120 -7.16 -2.60 -23.37
C PRO A 120 -6.01 -3.42 -23.99
N SER A 121 -5.22 -4.04 -23.10
CA SER A 121 -4.15 -5.00 -23.43
C SER A 121 -4.75 -6.34 -23.83
N LEU A 122 -4.67 -6.69 -25.12
CA LEU A 122 -4.95 -8.02 -25.63
C LEU A 122 -3.79 -8.41 -26.56
N LEU A 123 -3.30 -9.64 -26.38
CA LEU A 123 -2.54 -10.45 -27.35
C LEU A 123 -1.00 -10.32 -27.35
N PHE A 124 -0.35 -11.16 -26.52
CA PHE A 124 0.86 -11.88 -26.93
C PHE A 124 0.65 -13.36 -26.61
N THR A 125 0.11 -14.08 -27.58
CA THR A 125 0.29 -15.51 -27.79
C THR A 125 1.71 -15.78 -28.29
N ASP A 126 2.22 -16.96 -27.96
CA ASP A 126 3.42 -17.61 -28.49
C ASP A 126 4.77 -16.94 -28.22
N THR A 127 5.31 -17.19 -27.03
CA THR A 127 6.64 -17.82 -26.93
C THR A 127 6.61 -18.78 -25.76
N GLY A 128 6.82 -20.07 -26.04
CA GLY A 128 6.82 -21.19 -25.08
C GLY A 128 8.00 -21.14 -24.11
N VAL A 129 8.02 -20.09 -23.30
CA VAL A 129 8.74 -20.07 -22.03
C VAL A 129 7.69 -20.46 -21.01
N ASP A 130 7.85 -21.64 -20.40
CA ASP A 130 7.11 -22.03 -19.21
C ASP A 130 7.35 -20.95 -18.15
N PHE A 131 6.48 -19.95 -18.14
CA PHE A 131 6.31 -19.11 -16.98
C PHE A 131 5.83 -20.07 -15.91
N GLN A 132 6.70 -20.36 -14.95
CA GLN A 132 6.32 -20.90 -13.66
C GLN A 132 5.08 -20.10 -13.24
N GLU A 133 3.92 -20.75 -13.36
CA GLU A 133 2.64 -20.16 -13.04
C GLU A 133 2.76 -19.61 -11.60
N PRO A 134 2.30 -18.38 -11.33
CA PRO A 134 2.46 -17.78 -10.02
C PRO A 134 1.98 -18.78 -8.97
N SER A 135 2.89 -19.24 -8.13
CA SER A 135 2.61 -20.22 -7.08
C SER A 135 1.29 -19.87 -6.42
N GLU A 136 0.35 -20.82 -6.45
CA GLU A 136 -0.96 -20.71 -5.84
C GLU A 136 -0.87 -20.09 -4.43
N PRO A 137 -1.85 -19.26 -4.03
CA PRO A 137 -1.74 -18.38 -2.88
C PRO A 137 -1.33 -19.16 -1.64
N HIS A 138 -0.17 -18.76 -1.11
CA HIS A 138 0.50 -19.25 0.09
C HIS A 138 -0.37 -20.10 1.04
N LYS A 139 -0.40 -21.41 0.83
CA LYS A 139 -0.85 -22.42 1.83
C LYS A 139 -0.07 -22.31 3.16
N SER A 140 1.09 -21.66 3.13
CA SER A 140 1.89 -21.25 4.29
C SER A 140 1.16 -20.26 5.23
N SER A 141 0.44 -19.28 4.68
CA SER A 141 -0.21 -18.21 5.47
C SER A 141 -1.29 -18.78 6.40
N THR A 142 -2.08 -19.73 5.91
CA THR A 142 -3.14 -20.37 6.71
C THR A 142 -2.61 -21.14 7.90
N SER A 143 -1.44 -21.79 7.77
CA SER A 143 -0.84 -22.56 8.88
C SER A 143 -0.34 -21.63 9.99
N ILE A 144 0.26 -20.49 9.62
CA ILE A 144 0.75 -19.49 10.59
C ILE A 144 -0.43 -18.90 11.36
N VAL A 145 -1.51 -18.54 10.66
CA VAL A 145 -2.72 -18.00 11.29
C VAL A 145 -3.37 -19.02 12.25
N LYS A 146 -3.49 -20.29 11.85
CA LYS A 146 -4.01 -21.36 12.72
C LYS A 146 -3.15 -21.58 13.97
N LEU A 147 -1.82 -21.55 13.80
CA LEU A 147 -0.90 -21.66 14.93
C LEU A 147 -1.06 -20.50 15.91
N SER A 148 -1.24 -19.27 15.40
CA SER A 148 -1.54 -18.11 16.22
C SER A 148 -2.85 -18.30 16.99
N PHE A 149 -3.94 -18.71 16.34
CA PHE A 149 -5.21 -18.97 17.02
C PHE A 149 -5.10 -20.03 18.11
N LEU A 150 -4.39 -21.14 17.85
CA LEU A 150 -4.15 -22.18 18.85
C LEU A 150 -3.34 -21.64 20.03
N GLY A 151 -2.32 -20.84 19.76
CA GLY A 151 -1.52 -20.16 20.79
C GLY A 151 -2.36 -19.23 21.68
N VAL A 152 -3.26 -18.42 21.10
CA VAL A 152 -4.21 -17.58 21.86
C VAL A 152 -5.05 -18.45 22.77
N PHE A 153 -5.67 -19.48 22.21
CA PHE A 153 -6.60 -20.33 22.94
C PHE A 153 -5.92 -20.98 24.14
N LEU A 154 -4.70 -21.51 23.95
CA LEU A 154 -3.91 -22.08 25.03
C LEU A 154 -3.53 -21.03 26.08
N TYR A 155 -3.11 -19.83 25.67
CA TYR A 155 -2.74 -18.77 26.61
C TYR A 155 -3.93 -18.30 27.45
N VAL A 156 -5.08 -18.05 26.82
CA VAL A 156 -6.34 -17.73 27.51
C VAL A 156 -6.73 -18.86 28.45
N ALA A 157 -6.67 -20.12 28.00
CA ALA A 157 -6.99 -21.28 28.82
C ALA A 157 -6.08 -21.40 30.05
N THR A 158 -4.78 -21.10 29.92
CA THR A 158 -3.86 -21.06 31.07
C THR A 158 -4.26 -19.98 32.08
N GLY A 159 -4.57 -18.76 31.62
CA GLY A 159 -5.03 -17.68 32.49
C GLY A 159 -6.32 -18.05 33.23
N VAL A 160 -7.33 -18.53 32.48
CA VAL A 160 -8.63 -18.93 33.03
C VAL A 160 -8.47 -20.07 34.04
N THR A 161 -7.65 -21.07 33.75
CA THR A 161 -7.43 -22.21 34.66
C THR A 161 -6.82 -21.76 35.99
N VAL A 162 -5.85 -20.83 35.94
CA VAL A 162 -5.22 -20.28 37.16
C VAL A 162 -6.23 -19.44 37.96
N TYR A 163 -7.02 -18.58 37.31
CA TYR A 163 -8.04 -17.78 38.01
C TYR A 163 -9.20 -18.63 38.53
N MET A 164 -9.54 -19.74 37.87
CA MET A 164 -10.59 -20.65 38.35
C MET A 164 -10.17 -21.46 39.58
N THR A 165 -8.89 -21.86 39.65
CA THR A 165 -8.37 -22.70 40.74
C THR A 165 -7.91 -21.89 41.95
N SER A 166 -7.28 -20.74 41.70
CA SER A 166 -6.61 -19.94 42.74
C SER A 166 -7.25 -18.57 42.97
N GLY A 167 -8.20 -18.17 42.11
CA GLY A 167 -8.79 -16.84 42.13
C GLY A 167 -9.96 -16.71 43.09
N SER A 168 -9.73 -15.98 44.18
CA SER A 168 -10.77 -15.14 44.76
C SER A 168 -10.68 -13.77 44.12
N PHE A 169 -11.82 -13.27 43.66
CA PHE A 169 -11.95 -11.95 43.08
C PHE A 169 -12.63 -11.01 44.07
N ARG A 170 -12.16 -9.76 44.11
CA ARG A 170 -12.80 -8.68 44.86
C ARG A 170 -13.53 -7.76 43.88
N GLY A 171 -14.76 -7.38 44.21
CA GLY A 171 -15.57 -6.48 43.39
C GLY A 171 -16.96 -7.05 43.10
N SER A 172 -17.58 -6.60 42.00
CA SER A 172 -18.88 -7.09 41.54
C SER A 172 -18.71 -8.45 40.86
N THR A 173 -18.73 -9.55 41.60
CA THR A 173 -18.67 -10.90 41.01
C THR A 173 -20.06 -11.36 40.57
N THR A 174 -20.15 -12.05 39.44
CA THR A 174 -21.40 -12.62 38.92
C THR A 174 -21.35 -14.14 38.94
N PHE A 175 -20.68 -14.74 37.95
CA PHE A 175 -20.49 -16.17 37.82
C PHE A 175 -19.01 -16.47 37.64
N ARG A 176 -18.46 -17.31 38.52
CA ARG A 176 -17.01 -17.53 38.65
C ARG A 176 -16.27 -17.80 37.33
N PRO A 177 -16.71 -18.72 36.44
CA PRO A 177 -16.00 -18.93 35.18
C PRO A 177 -16.16 -17.78 34.19
N VAL A 178 -17.30 -17.09 34.16
CA VAL A 178 -17.48 -15.91 33.30
C VAL A 178 -16.58 -14.78 33.78
N ASP A 179 -16.51 -14.55 35.09
CA ASP A 179 -15.65 -13.54 35.70
C ASP A 179 -14.16 -13.85 35.44
N ALA A 180 -13.74 -15.11 35.53
CA ALA A 180 -12.37 -15.53 35.24
C ALA A 180 -11.99 -15.29 33.77
N VAL A 181 -12.86 -15.65 32.82
CA VAL A 181 -12.65 -15.42 31.39
C VAL A 181 -12.68 -13.92 31.09
N TYR A 182 -13.66 -13.20 31.63
CA TYR A 182 -13.79 -11.75 31.50
C TYR A 182 -12.53 -11.03 31.99
N PHE A 183 -12.07 -11.31 33.21
CA PHE A 183 -10.86 -10.72 33.77
C PHE A 183 -9.62 -11.05 32.93
N THR A 184 -9.50 -12.30 32.45
CA THR A 184 -8.41 -12.70 31.55
C THR A 184 -8.44 -11.90 30.25
N MET A 185 -9.61 -11.71 29.64
CA MET A 185 -9.75 -10.94 28.41
C MET A 185 -9.50 -9.45 28.61
N VAL A 186 -10.02 -8.85 29.68
CA VAL A 186 -9.79 -7.44 30.01
C VAL A 186 -8.31 -7.16 30.25
N THR A 187 -7.62 -8.08 30.93
CA THR A 187 -6.18 -8.03 31.16
C THR A 187 -5.42 -8.17 29.84
N LEU A 188 -5.78 -9.16 29.01
CA LEU A 188 -5.17 -9.37 27.70
C LEU A 188 -5.37 -8.20 26.76
N CYS A 189 -6.52 -7.55 26.81
CA CYS A 189 -6.86 -6.42 25.95
C CYS A 189 -6.33 -5.09 26.49
N ASN A 190 -5.62 -5.07 27.61
CA ASN A 190 -5.05 -3.87 28.24
C ASN A 190 -6.09 -2.77 28.57
N ILE A 191 -7.33 -3.14 28.89
CA ILE A 191 -8.40 -2.15 29.18
C ILE A 191 -8.45 -1.82 30.66
N GLY A 192 -8.57 -2.85 31.51
CA GLY A 192 -8.54 -2.71 32.97
C GLY A 192 -9.68 -1.90 33.60
N TYR A 193 -10.95 -2.33 33.46
CA TYR A 193 -12.11 -1.65 34.07
C TYR A 193 -12.14 -1.58 35.61
N VAL A 194 -11.25 -2.29 36.31
CA VAL A 194 -11.17 -2.28 37.80
C VAL A 194 -12.46 -2.71 38.52
N ASP A 195 -13.42 -3.32 37.83
CA ASP A 195 -14.67 -3.81 38.42
C ASP A 195 -14.44 -5.13 39.19
N ILE A 196 -13.48 -5.92 38.72
CA ILE A 196 -13.00 -7.15 39.34
C ILE A 196 -11.47 -7.08 39.46
N VAL A 197 -10.95 -7.34 40.65
CA VAL A 197 -9.50 -7.38 40.90
C VAL A 197 -9.08 -8.68 41.62
N PRO A 198 -7.87 -9.19 41.37
CA PRO A 198 -7.36 -10.36 42.08
C PRO A 198 -7.15 -10.02 43.56
N ASP A 199 -7.66 -10.86 44.45
CA ASP A 199 -7.55 -10.59 45.90
C ASP A 199 -6.29 -11.22 46.52
N SER A 200 -6.00 -12.47 46.13
CA SER A 200 -4.86 -13.24 46.62
C SER A 200 -3.50 -12.68 46.18
N THR A 201 -2.50 -12.76 47.07
CA THR A 201 -1.11 -12.39 46.77
C THR A 201 -0.55 -13.20 45.60
N PHE A 202 -0.87 -14.50 45.54
CA PHE A 202 -0.44 -15.36 44.45
C PHE A 202 -1.02 -14.90 43.11
N THR A 203 -2.32 -14.62 43.06
CA THR A 203 -2.97 -14.21 41.80
C THR A 203 -2.48 -12.84 41.34
N LYS A 204 -2.17 -11.91 42.24
CA LYS A 204 -1.54 -10.63 41.89
C LYS A 204 -0.17 -10.82 41.21
N ILE A 205 0.71 -11.64 41.79
CA ILE A 205 2.03 -11.93 41.20
C ILE A 205 1.88 -12.62 39.84
N PHE A 206 0.98 -13.59 39.74
CA PHE A 206 0.67 -14.25 38.48
C PHE A 206 0.16 -13.26 37.43
N THR A 207 -0.79 -12.38 37.78
CA THR A 207 -1.31 -11.35 36.88
C THR A 207 -0.20 -10.44 36.38
N CYS A 208 0.76 -10.04 37.23
CA CYS A 208 1.92 -9.24 36.79
C CYS A 208 2.75 -9.98 35.72
N ALA A 209 3.11 -11.24 35.96
CA ALA A 209 3.85 -12.04 34.99
C ALA A 209 3.05 -12.26 33.70
N PHE A 210 1.75 -12.50 33.83
CA PHE A 210 0.82 -12.71 32.72
C PHE A 210 0.66 -11.45 31.84
N ILE A 211 0.69 -10.25 32.42
CA ILE A 211 0.67 -9.00 31.66
C ILE A 211 1.96 -8.83 30.84
N LEU A 212 3.13 -9.10 31.44
CA LEU A 212 4.42 -8.95 30.75
C LEU A 212 4.55 -9.88 29.54
N VAL A 213 4.13 -11.15 29.69
CA VAL A 213 4.11 -12.11 28.58
C VAL A 213 3.01 -11.75 27.57
N GLY A 214 1.83 -11.35 28.06
CA GLY A 214 0.68 -10.97 27.26
C GLY A 214 0.95 -9.79 26.33
N PHE A 215 1.68 -8.77 26.78
CA PHE A 215 1.97 -7.56 25.99
C PHE A 215 2.67 -7.88 24.65
N GLY A 216 3.66 -8.78 24.66
CA GLY A 216 4.35 -9.20 23.44
C GLY A 216 3.53 -10.19 22.61
N PHE A 217 2.87 -11.14 23.26
CA PHE A 217 2.13 -12.20 22.58
C PHE A 217 0.88 -11.66 21.88
N LEU A 218 0.09 -10.81 22.55
CA LEU A 218 -1.13 -10.21 22.01
C LEU A 218 -0.88 -9.48 20.69
N GLY A 219 0.19 -8.68 20.60
CA GLY A 219 0.54 -7.95 19.38
C GLY A 219 0.72 -8.87 18.16
N PHE A 220 1.38 -10.02 18.33
CA PHE A 220 1.56 -11.02 17.27
C PHE A 220 0.26 -11.72 16.91
N LEU A 221 -0.50 -12.16 17.91
CA LEU A 221 -1.73 -12.93 17.74
C LEU A 221 -2.81 -12.16 16.99
N LEU A 222 -2.99 -10.89 17.37
CA LEU A 222 -4.07 -10.05 16.88
C LEU A 222 -3.82 -9.52 15.46
N ASN A 223 -2.56 -9.44 15.06
CA ASN A 223 -2.17 -8.98 13.73
C ASN A 223 -2.80 -9.83 12.61
N GLY A 224 -2.93 -11.15 12.83
CA GLY A 224 -3.55 -12.09 11.89
C GLY A 224 -5.08 -11.99 11.86
N LEU A 225 -5.73 -11.90 13.03
CA LEU A 225 -7.19 -11.78 13.14
C LEU A 225 -7.70 -10.50 12.46
N VAL A 226 -7.03 -9.37 12.66
CA VAL A 226 -7.47 -8.11 12.05
C VAL A 226 -7.16 -8.04 10.57
N ALA A 227 -6.03 -8.62 10.13
CA ALA A 227 -5.79 -8.75 8.70
C ALA A 227 -6.96 -9.46 8.03
N TYR A 228 -7.41 -10.58 8.62
CA TYR A 228 -8.57 -11.31 8.15
C TYR A 228 -9.88 -10.50 8.18
N ILE A 229 -10.18 -9.77 9.27
CA ILE A 229 -11.38 -8.93 9.35
C ILE A 229 -11.33 -7.76 8.36
N CYS A 230 -10.18 -7.10 8.21
CA CYS A 230 -9.97 -6.05 7.23
C CYS A 230 -10.14 -6.59 5.81
N ASP A 231 -9.61 -7.77 5.50
CA ASP A 231 -9.76 -8.42 4.20
C ASP A 231 -11.24 -8.74 3.91
N ILE A 232 -12.01 -9.18 4.94
CA ILE A 232 -13.46 -9.36 4.83
C ILE A 232 -14.17 -8.04 4.53
N GLN A 233 -13.85 -6.98 5.27
CA GLN A 233 -14.48 -5.66 5.05
C GLN A 233 -14.11 -5.08 3.69
N GLU A 234 -12.87 -5.27 3.23
CA GLU A 234 -12.44 -4.88 1.89
C GLU A 234 -13.26 -5.61 0.83
N ALA A 235 -13.39 -6.94 0.95
CA ALA A 235 -14.18 -7.76 0.05
C ALA A 235 -15.66 -7.34 0.04
N PHE A 236 -16.23 -7.07 1.21
CA PHE A 236 -17.61 -6.60 1.35
C PHE A 236 -17.81 -5.21 0.74
N LEU A 237 -16.92 -4.25 1.00
CA LEU A 237 -16.96 -2.92 0.41
C LEU A 237 -16.85 -2.98 -1.12
N LEU A 238 -15.99 -3.85 -1.65
CA LEU A 238 -15.88 -4.09 -3.10
C LEU A 238 -17.11 -4.79 -3.69
N SER A 239 -17.88 -5.52 -2.88
CA SER A 239 -19.13 -6.19 -3.31
C SER A 239 -20.35 -5.29 -3.27
N MET A 240 -20.42 -4.33 -2.33
CA MET A 240 -21.52 -3.35 -2.25
C MET A 240 -21.50 -2.33 -3.40
N VAL A 241 -20.36 -2.20 -4.07
CA VAL A 241 -20.19 -1.24 -5.15
C VAL A 241 -20.58 -1.88 -6.47
N ASP A 242 -21.65 -1.35 -7.07
CA ASP A 242 -22.29 -1.87 -8.28
C ASP A 242 -21.34 -2.16 -9.46
N GLU A 243 -21.68 -3.23 -10.19
CA GLU A 243 -20.82 -3.98 -11.11
C GLU A 243 -20.53 -3.21 -12.40
N ASN A 244 -19.40 -2.51 -12.41
CA ASN A 244 -18.39 -2.47 -13.48
C ASN A 244 -17.71 -1.10 -13.51
N ARG A 245 -18.49 -0.01 -13.58
CA ARG A 245 -17.91 1.34 -13.68
C ARG A 245 -17.36 1.79 -12.33
N TYR A 246 -18.16 1.70 -11.27
CA TYR A 246 -17.77 2.21 -9.96
C TYR A 246 -16.77 1.27 -9.29
N LYS A 247 -16.95 -0.06 -9.40
CA LYS A 247 -15.96 -1.05 -8.99
C LYS A 247 -14.60 -0.84 -9.67
N LYS A 248 -14.56 -0.55 -10.98
CA LYS A 248 -13.30 -0.25 -11.69
C LYS A 248 -12.67 1.06 -11.19
N ILE A 249 -13.46 2.13 -11.07
CA ILE A 249 -12.97 3.42 -10.55
C ILE A 249 -12.43 3.26 -9.12
N LEU A 250 -13.17 2.59 -8.23
CA LEU A 250 -12.72 2.32 -6.87
C LEU A 250 -11.47 1.45 -6.86
N ARG A 251 -11.40 0.40 -7.69
CA ARG A 251 -10.19 -0.42 -7.78
C ARG A 251 -8.99 0.41 -8.23
N THR A 252 -9.16 1.30 -9.21
CA THR A 252 -8.10 2.24 -9.66
C THR A 252 -7.74 3.28 -8.59
N TYR A 253 -8.69 3.68 -7.73
CA TYR A 253 -8.43 4.61 -6.62
C TYR A 253 -7.79 3.92 -5.42
N MET A 254 -8.20 2.69 -5.11
CA MET A 254 -7.75 1.89 -3.97
C MET A 254 -6.42 1.22 -4.24
N VAL A 255 -6.23 0.66 -5.42
CA VAL A 255 -5.03 -0.07 -5.85
C VAL A 255 -4.33 0.75 -6.91
N ASP A 256 -3.12 1.21 -6.61
CA ASP A 256 -2.24 1.77 -7.63
C ASP A 256 -1.78 0.59 -8.52
N GLU A 257 -2.37 0.43 -9.72
CA GLU A 257 -2.02 -0.66 -10.65
C GLU A 257 -0.51 -0.67 -10.96
N GLU A 258 0.15 0.50 -11.00
CA GLU A 258 1.59 0.59 -11.27
C GLU A 258 2.46 -0.07 -10.19
N LYS A 259 1.99 -0.16 -8.94
CA LYS A 259 2.75 -0.71 -7.81
C LYS A 259 2.18 -2.02 -7.25
N GLY A 260 1.00 -2.45 -7.73
CA GLY A 260 0.29 -3.62 -7.20
C GLY A 260 -0.05 -3.55 -5.70
N ARG A 261 0.06 -2.36 -5.08
CA ARG A 261 -0.17 -2.15 -3.65
C ARG A 261 -1.34 -1.21 -3.44
N MET A 262 -2.27 -1.61 -2.58
CA MET A 262 -3.30 -0.72 -2.04
C MET A 262 -2.66 0.59 -1.55
N ARG A 263 -3.24 1.75 -1.90
CA ARG A 263 -2.83 3.04 -1.36
C ARG A 263 -3.04 3.01 0.16
N ILE A 264 -1.99 3.30 0.91
CA ILE A 264 -1.96 3.31 2.39
C ILE A 264 -3.12 4.13 2.98
N ARG A 265 -3.51 5.23 2.31
CA ARG A 265 -4.69 6.05 2.68
C ARG A 265 -5.98 5.24 2.75
N THR A 266 -6.22 4.38 1.77
CA THR A 266 -7.43 3.55 1.71
C THR A 266 -7.43 2.52 2.84
N LYS A 267 -6.29 1.87 3.10
CA LYS A 267 -6.17 0.92 4.22
C LYS A 267 -6.46 1.59 5.56
N PHE A 268 -5.96 2.81 5.74
CA PHE A 268 -6.25 3.61 6.93
C PHE A 268 -7.75 3.93 7.06
N CYS A 269 -8.41 4.38 5.99
CA CYS A 269 -9.86 4.63 6.01
C CYS A 269 -10.67 3.37 6.31
N LEU A 270 -10.28 2.22 5.73
CA LEU A 270 -10.93 0.94 5.98
C LEU A 270 -10.77 0.51 7.45
N ALA A 271 -9.55 0.57 8.00
CA ALA A 271 -9.31 0.23 9.40
C ALA A 271 -10.05 1.15 10.37
N LEU A 272 -10.18 2.45 10.05
CA LEU A 272 -11.01 3.37 10.83
C LEU A 272 -12.49 3.00 10.78
N ALA A 273 -13.00 2.56 9.63
CA ALA A 273 -14.38 2.10 9.51
C ALA A 273 -14.65 0.90 10.44
N VAL A 274 -13.76 -0.11 10.48
CA VAL A 274 -13.83 -1.24 11.43
C VAL A 274 -13.97 -0.74 12.87
N VAL A 275 -13.15 0.24 13.27
CA VAL A 275 -13.17 0.79 14.63
C VAL A 275 -14.49 1.49 14.93
N ILE A 276 -15.01 2.27 13.99
CA ILE A 276 -16.32 2.94 14.12
C ILE A 276 -17.44 1.90 14.24
N ASP A 277 -17.41 0.83 13.44
CA ASP A 277 -18.39 -0.26 13.51
C ASP A 277 -18.34 -0.96 14.88
N CYS A 278 -17.14 -1.23 15.40
CA CYS A 278 -16.96 -1.84 16.72
C CYS A 278 -17.49 -0.95 17.85
N ILE A 279 -17.31 0.38 17.74
CA ILE A 279 -17.84 1.36 18.69
C ILE A 279 -19.38 1.40 18.60
N ALA A 280 -19.95 1.37 17.40
CA ALA A 280 -21.40 1.37 17.21
C ALA A 280 -22.05 0.10 17.78
N ILE A 281 -21.49 -1.08 17.48
CA ILE A 281 -21.96 -2.37 18.02
C ILE A 281 -21.84 -2.39 19.55
N GLY A 282 -20.72 -1.90 20.09
CA GLY A 282 -20.51 -1.75 21.54
C GLY A 282 -21.56 -0.85 22.18
N THR A 283 -21.79 0.33 21.60
CA THR A 283 -22.71 1.34 22.14
C THR A 283 -24.13 0.81 22.21
N VAL A 284 -24.61 0.21 21.12
CA VAL A 284 -25.96 -0.37 21.07
C VAL A 284 -26.10 -1.50 22.08
N THR A 285 -25.10 -2.38 22.19
CA THR A 285 -25.18 -3.52 23.11
C THR A 285 -25.15 -3.08 24.57
N VAL A 286 -24.28 -2.13 24.92
CA VAL A 286 -24.19 -1.57 26.27
C VAL A 286 -25.49 -0.89 26.67
N HIS A 287 -26.06 -0.07 25.78
CA HIS A 287 -27.33 0.61 26.03
C HIS A 287 -28.48 -0.38 26.29
N LEU A 288 -28.54 -1.48 25.53
CA LEU A 288 -29.61 -2.48 25.64
C LEU A 288 -29.44 -3.46 26.80
N VAL A 289 -28.21 -3.73 27.24
CA VAL A 289 -27.91 -4.77 28.23
C VAL A 289 -27.68 -4.21 29.63
N GLU A 290 -27.04 -3.05 29.75
CA GLU A 290 -26.74 -2.40 31.03
C GLU A 290 -27.68 -1.23 31.34
N ASP A 291 -28.66 -0.96 30.47
CA ASP A 291 -29.63 0.15 30.59
C ASP A 291 -28.97 1.53 30.84
N LEU A 292 -27.75 1.73 30.33
CA LEU A 292 -27.02 2.99 30.45
C LEU A 292 -27.56 4.05 29.47
N ASN A 293 -27.43 5.33 29.81
CA ASN A 293 -27.78 6.40 28.88
C ASN A 293 -26.92 6.35 27.60
N TRP A 294 -27.38 6.99 26.53
CA TRP A 294 -26.66 6.98 25.25
C TRP A 294 -25.26 7.61 25.34
N ASP A 295 -25.11 8.68 26.12
CA ASP A 295 -23.85 9.36 26.38
C ASP A 295 -22.87 8.45 27.14
N ASP A 296 -23.30 7.84 28.23
CA ASP A 296 -22.49 6.89 29.01
C ASP A 296 -22.13 5.64 28.19
N SER A 297 -23.06 5.17 27.34
CA SER A 297 -22.85 4.00 26.48
C SER A 297 -21.81 4.26 25.39
N ILE A 298 -21.85 5.42 24.74
CA ILE A 298 -20.84 5.84 23.75
C ILE A 298 -19.49 6.01 24.45
N TYR A 299 -19.47 6.67 25.61
CA TYR A 299 -18.27 6.91 26.39
C TYR A 299 -17.61 5.58 26.83
N LEU A 300 -18.37 4.65 27.39
CA LEU A 300 -17.88 3.32 27.75
C LEU A 300 -17.37 2.57 26.52
N SER A 301 -18.08 2.64 25.39
CA SER A 301 -17.68 1.95 24.16
C SER A 301 -16.36 2.47 23.60
N ILE A 302 -16.20 3.79 23.51
CA ILE A 302 -14.96 4.41 23.02
C ILE A 302 -13.80 4.09 23.95
N THR A 303 -13.95 4.28 25.26
CA THR A 303 -12.88 4.04 26.25
C THR A 303 -12.47 2.56 26.30
N SER A 304 -13.40 1.64 26.07
CA SER A 304 -13.15 0.21 25.97
C SER A 304 -12.38 -0.16 24.69
N VAL A 305 -12.88 0.27 23.53
CA VAL A 305 -12.31 -0.05 22.21
C VAL A 305 -10.91 0.55 22.08
N THR A 306 -10.70 1.75 22.62
CA THR A 306 -9.39 2.43 22.66
C THR A 306 -8.46 1.96 23.79
N THR A 307 -8.87 0.92 24.54
CA THR A 307 -8.09 0.35 25.66
C THR A 307 -7.67 1.36 26.73
N VAL A 308 -8.47 2.42 26.91
CA VAL A 308 -8.25 3.40 27.99
C VAL A 308 -8.85 2.90 29.29
N GLY A 309 -10.11 2.43 29.23
CA GLY A 309 -10.78 1.70 30.32
C GLY A 309 -10.70 2.34 31.71
N TYR A 310 -11.21 3.57 31.89
CA TYR A 310 -11.14 4.26 33.18
C TYR A 310 -11.79 3.50 34.34
N GLY A 311 -12.76 2.63 34.07
CA GLY A 311 -13.41 1.79 35.09
C GLY A 311 -14.49 2.49 35.91
N ASP A 312 -14.86 3.71 35.54
CA ASP A 312 -16.02 4.43 36.03
C ASP A 312 -17.33 3.74 35.65
N PHE A 313 -17.44 3.31 34.39
CA PHE A 313 -18.48 2.43 33.89
C PHE A 313 -17.89 1.08 33.48
N SER A 314 -18.63 0.01 33.75
CA SER A 314 -18.22 -1.36 33.44
C SER A 314 -19.42 -2.27 33.25
N LEU A 315 -19.21 -3.38 32.54
CA LEU A 315 -20.24 -4.37 32.24
C LEU A 315 -20.45 -5.27 33.47
N ARG A 316 -21.50 -4.99 34.23
CA ARG A 316 -21.78 -5.69 35.50
C ARG A 316 -22.72 -6.86 35.31
N THR A 317 -23.54 -6.87 34.27
CA THR A 317 -24.44 -7.97 33.98
C THR A 317 -23.67 -9.18 33.44
N VAL A 318 -24.21 -10.39 33.68
CA VAL A 318 -23.65 -11.63 33.12
C VAL A 318 -23.62 -11.57 31.60
N THR A 319 -24.72 -11.10 30.99
CA THR A 319 -24.84 -10.95 29.54
C THR A 319 -23.83 -9.96 28.99
N GLY A 320 -23.64 -8.81 29.66
CA GLY A 320 -22.66 -7.79 29.29
C GLY A 320 -21.23 -8.33 29.34
N ARG A 321 -20.87 -9.09 30.38
CA ARG A 321 -19.54 -9.73 30.48
C ARG A 321 -19.29 -10.77 29.39
N CYS A 322 -20.29 -11.60 29.08
CA CYS A 322 -20.22 -12.55 27.97
C CYS A 322 -20.01 -11.83 26.63
N PHE A 323 -20.72 -10.72 26.39
CA PHE A 323 -20.51 -9.88 25.23
C PHE A 323 -19.10 -9.30 25.19
N ALA A 324 -18.62 -8.76 26.32
CA ALA A 324 -17.29 -8.17 26.44
C ALA A 324 -16.18 -9.13 26.02
N ILE A 325 -16.27 -10.41 26.43
CA ILE A 325 -15.27 -11.43 26.10
C ILE A 325 -15.04 -11.51 24.58
N ILE A 326 -16.11 -11.50 23.79
CA ILE A 326 -16.02 -11.60 22.33
C ILE A 326 -15.71 -10.24 21.71
N TRP A 327 -16.40 -9.20 22.17
CA TRP A 327 -16.30 -7.85 21.62
C TRP A 327 -14.92 -7.24 21.82
N LEU A 328 -14.31 -7.39 22.99
CA LEU A 328 -12.97 -6.85 23.28
C LEU A 328 -11.89 -7.58 22.49
N LEU A 329 -12.03 -8.90 22.32
CA LEU A 329 -11.12 -9.72 21.53
C LEU A 329 -11.06 -9.28 20.06
N VAL A 330 -12.13 -8.64 19.54
CA VAL A 330 -12.19 -8.10 18.18
C VAL A 330 -11.81 -6.62 18.13
N SER A 331 -12.29 -5.83 19.10
CA SER A 331 -12.18 -4.36 19.09
C SER A 331 -10.77 -3.84 19.35
N THR A 332 -10.10 -4.35 20.38
CA THR A 332 -8.72 -3.98 20.72
C THR A 332 -7.75 -4.16 19.54
N PRO A 333 -7.74 -5.32 18.85
CA PRO A 333 -6.96 -5.50 17.63
C PRO A 333 -7.22 -4.44 16.55
N ALA A 334 -8.48 -4.10 16.33
CA ALA A 334 -8.88 -3.17 15.26
C ALA A 334 -8.27 -1.78 15.50
N VAL A 335 -8.28 -1.29 16.75
CA VAL A 335 -7.66 -0.01 17.12
C VAL A 335 -6.14 -0.05 16.97
N ALA A 336 -5.50 -1.16 17.36
CA ALA A 336 -4.06 -1.31 17.18
C ALA A 336 -3.64 -1.21 15.70
N ARG A 337 -4.40 -1.85 14.80
CA ARG A 337 -4.17 -1.75 13.35
C ARG A 337 -4.42 -0.35 12.79
N ALA A 338 -5.50 0.31 13.22
CA ALA A 338 -5.77 1.68 12.82
C ALA A 338 -4.60 2.62 13.20
N SER A 339 -3.99 2.40 14.37
CA SER A 339 -2.83 3.16 14.86
C SER A 339 -1.55 2.88 14.03
N ILE A 340 -1.32 1.64 13.62
CA ILE A 340 -0.22 1.27 12.72
C ILE A 340 -0.40 1.96 11.36
N TYR A 341 -1.59 1.90 10.76
CA TYR A 341 -1.85 2.56 9.48
C TYR A 341 -1.77 4.08 9.56
N LEU A 342 -2.17 4.69 10.69
CA LEU A 342 -1.98 6.11 10.94
C LEU A 342 -0.48 6.49 10.93
N THR A 343 0.35 5.64 11.53
CA THR A 343 1.80 5.80 11.57
C THR A 343 2.42 5.65 10.18
N GLU A 344 2.04 4.61 9.43
CA GLU A 344 2.47 4.41 8.04
C GLU A 344 2.06 5.57 7.13
N TYR A 345 0.84 6.07 7.28
CA TYR A 345 0.36 7.24 6.56
C TYR A 345 1.20 8.50 6.87
N SER A 346 1.49 8.73 8.15
CA SER A 346 2.31 9.85 8.60
C SER A 346 3.75 9.76 8.06
N ILE A 347 4.34 8.56 8.08
CA ILE A 347 5.66 8.27 7.50
C ILE A 347 5.64 8.52 5.99
N GLN A 348 4.63 8.01 5.27
CA GLN A 348 4.51 8.20 3.83
C GLN A 348 4.44 9.69 3.46
N LYS A 349 3.64 10.47 4.19
CA LYS A 349 3.52 11.92 3.98
C LYS A 349 4.86 12.63 4.18
N ARG A 350 5.63 12.23 5.20
CA ARG A 350 6.99 12.75 5.44
C ARG A 350 7.94 12.36 4.30
N ASN A 351 7.90 11.11 3.85
CA ASN A 351 8.74 10.61 2.75
C ASN A 351 8.46 11.35 1.43
N CYS A 352 7.20 11.63 1.10
CA CYS A 352 6.85 12.41 -0.09
C CYS A 352 7.38 13.86 -0.02
N LYS A 353 7.27 14.51 1.16
CA LYS A 353 7.83 15.85 1.36
C LYS A 353 9.36 15.85 1.28
N MET A 354 10.01 14.85 1.86
CA MET A 354 11.47 14.68 1.78
C MET A 354 11.92 14.48 0.33
N ALA A 355 11.23 13.63 -0.44
CA ALA A 355 11.56 13.40 -1.85
C ALA A 355 11.41 14.69 -2.68
N GLN A 356 10.34 15.47 -2.47
CA GLN A 356 10.17 16.76 -3.12
C GLN A 356 11.26 17.76 -2.74
N TRP A 357 11.61 17.81 -1.46
CA TRP A 357 12.69 18.67 -0.97
C TRP A 357 14.04 18.29 -1.58
N VAL A 358 14.37 17.00 -1.66
CA VAL A 358 15.60 16.49 -2.30
C VAL A 358 15.64 16.79 -3.80
N LEU A 359 14.49 16.74 -4.50
CA LEU A 359 14.39 17.06 -5.93
C LEU A 359 14.53 18.55 -6.20
N GLN A 360 14.04 19.41 -5.29
CA GLN A 360 14.11 20.87 -5.43
C GLN A 360 15.41 21.48 -4.88
N LYS A 361 16.20 20.71 -4.09
CA LYS A 361 17.49 21.17 -3.56
C LYS A 361 18.44 21.47 -4.71
N LYS A 362 18.86 22.73 -4.86
CA LYS A 362 19.95 23.11 -5.76
C LYS A 362 21.23 22.44 -5.27
N ILE A 363 21.93 21.75 -6.17
CA ILE A 363 23.21 21.11 -5.86
C ILE A 363 24.25 22.21 -5.63
N THR A 364 24.86 22.26 -4.45
CA THR A 364 25.92 23.22 -4.10
C THR A 364 27.30 22.65 -4.48
N LEU A 365 28.31 23.51 -4.65
CA LEU A 365 29.69 23.06 -4.91
C LEU A 365 30.22 22.12 -3.81
N SER A 366 29.79 22.31 -2.56
CA SER A 366 30.10 21.39 -1.46
C SER A 366 29.49 20.01 -1.65
N ASP A 367 28.27 19.93 -2.20
CA ASP A 367 27.61 18.66 -2.51
C ASP A 367 28.31 17.99 -3.72
N LEU A 368 28.86 18.76 -4.67
CA LEU A 368 29.69 18.23 -5.76
C LEU A 368 31.00 17.66 -5.24
N ALA A 369 31.72 18.42 -4.40
CA ALA A 369 32.98 17.96 -3.80
C ALA A 369 32.78 16.74 -2.89
N ALA A 370 31.62 16.61 -2.23
CA ALA A 370 31.30 15.42 -1.45
C ALA A 370 30.88 14.22 -2.33
N ALA A 371 30.42 14.47 -3.55
CA ALA A 371 30.09 13.43 -4.53
C ALA A 371 31.30 12.95 -5.33
N ASP A 372 32.38 13.72 -5.37
CA ASP A 372 33.70 13.32 -5.89
C ASP A 372 34.35 12.35 -4.88
N LEU A 373 34.02 11.06 -5.00
CA LEU A 373 34.47 10.01 -4.07
C LEU A 373 35.95 9.66 -4.25
N ASP A 374 36.50 9.84 -5.45
CA ASP A 374 37.88 9.52 -5.82
C ASP A 374 38.83 10.74 -5.79
N ASN A 375 38.33 11.95 -5.53
CA ASN A 375 39.06 13.21 -5.45
C ASN A 375 39.84 13.54 -6.74
N ASP A 376 39.32 13.16 -7.90
CA ASP A 376 39.99 13.40 -9.18
C ASP A 376 39.67 14.80 -9.78
N GLY A 377 38.76 15.55 -9.15
CA GLY A 377 38.31 16.86 -9.59
C GLY A 377 37.21 16.82 -10.65
N SER A 378 36.74 15.64 -11.01
CA SER A 378 35.59 15.38 -11.87
C SER A 378 34.57 14.52 -11.13
N ILE A 379 33.33 14.46 -11.62
CA ILE A 379 32.28 13.65 -10.98
C ILE A 379 31.70 12.76 -12.05
N SER A 380 31.96 11.46 -11.93
CA SER A 380 31.30 10.50 -12.81
C SER A 380 29.83 10.35 -12.40
N LYS A 381 28.98 9.98 -13.35
CA LYS A 381 27.56 9.73 -13.09
C LYS A 381 27.36 8.63 -12.02
N SER A 382 28.27 7.65 -11.95
CA SER A 382 28.29 6.62 -10.91
C SER A 382 28.53 7.20 -9.52
N ASP A 383 29.51 8.10 -9.36
CA ASP A 383 29.83 8.68 -8.05
C ASP A 383 28.68 9.53 -7.54
N PHE A 384 28.03 10.28 -8.44
CA PHE A 384 26.83 11.02 -8.11
C PHE A 384 25.66 10.11 -7.66
N VAL A 385 25.49 8.93 -8.27
CA VAL A 385 24.45 7.97 -7.87
C VAL A 385 24.79 7.34 -6.52
N ILE A 386 26.07 6.98 -6.28
CA ILE A 386 26.52 6.43 -4.99
C ILE A 386 26.36 7.44 -3.87
N TYR A 387 26.71 8.72 -4.09
CA TYR A 387 26.50 9.79 -3.10
C TYR A 387 25.01 10.03 -2.77
N LYS A 388 24.12 9.73 -3.70
CA LYS A 388 22.66 9.93 -3.55
C LYS A 388 21.94 8.75 -2.88
N LEU A 389 22.54 7.56 -2.86
CA LEU A 389 22.03 6.36 -2.19
C LEU A 389 22.33 6.43 -0.69
#